data_AF-A0A935IKC2-F1
#
_entry.id   AF-A0A935IKC2-F1
#
_cell.length_a   1.000
_cell.length_b   1.000
_cell.length_c   1.000
_cell.angle_alpha   90.00
_cell.angle_beta   90.00
_cell.angle_gamma   90.00
#
_symmetry.space_group_name_H-M   'P 1'
#
loop_
_entity.id
_entity.type
_entity.pdbx_description
1 polymer ?
#
loop_
_entity_poly.entity_id
_entity_poly.type
_entity_poly.pdbx_seq_one_letter_code
_entity_poly.pdbx_strand_id
1 'polypeptide(L)'
;MARKDYFILDTETHPIDAAIWHQLAPYEGTKRFMHSLQGCIRPLVKEFPSMENDGAGPFEKMIANMDASGTDMACVIPEGFLFCSGGTTPISTNAWMLTGVQKYPDRFIMCPNFGPIIQRGVDEAIRERGSW
;
A
#
# COMPACT_ATOMS: atom_id res chain seq x y z
N MET A 1 -5.97 -12.55 28.53
CA MET A 1 -5.71 -11.10 28.47
C MET A 1 -7.02 -10.36 28.74
N ALA A 2 -6.99 -9.23 29.44
CA ALA A 2 -8.18 -8.41 29.62
C ALA A 2 -8.68 -7.91 28.26
N ARG A 3 -10.01 -7.84 28.08
CA ARG A 3 -10.63 -7.35 26.84
C ARG A 3 -10.32 -5.86 26.68
N LYS A 4 -9.78 -5.46 25.52
CA LYS A 4 -9.53 -4.06 25.17
C LYS A 4 -10.86 -3.28 25.21
N ASP A 5 -10.87 -2.11 25.82
CA ASP A 5 -12.02 -1.17 25.87
C ASP A 5 -11.92 -0.04 24.82
N TYR A 6 -10.88 -0.09 23.99
CA TYR A 6 -10.63 0.81 22.88
C TYR A 6 -10.48 0.05 21.56
N PHE A 7 -10.60 0.78 20.45
CA PHE A 7 -10.43 0.29 19.08
C PHE A 7 -9.32 1.09 18.40
N ILE A 8 -8.39 0.40 17.73
CA ILE A 8 -7.28 1.00 17.00
C ILE A 8 -7.52 0.86 15.50
N LEU A 9 -7.67 2.02 14.84
CA LEU A 9 -7.70 2.14 13.38
C LEU A 9 -6.40 2.76 12.90
N ASP A 10 -5.65 2.04 12.08
CA ASP A 10 -4.60 2.65 11.27
C ASP A 10 -5.25 3.38 10.09
N THR A 11 -5.06 4.69 10.00
CA THR A 11 -5.72 5.52 8.99
C THR A 11 -5.00 5.53 7.65
N GLU A 12 -3.77 5.00 7.57
CA GLU A 12 -2.99 5.07 6.35
C GLU A 12 -1.95 3.94 6.27
N THR A 13 -2.26 2.92 5.46
CA THR A 13 -1.28 1.91 5.07
C THR A 13 -1.32 1.65 3.56
N HIS A 14 -0.12 1.43 3.01
CA HIS A 14 0.11 1.22 1.58
C HIS A 14 0.76 -0.14 1.33
N PRO A 15 -0.04 -1.21 1.11
CA PRO A 15 0.48 -2.47 0.60
C PRO A 15 1.09 -2.25 -0.78
N ILE A 16 2.29 -2.81 -0.99
CA ILE A 16 3.02 -2.71 -2.25
C ILE A 16 3.31 -4.13 -2.73
N ASP A 17 2.91 -4.42 -3.97
CA ASP A 17 3.24 -5.67 -4.63
C ASP A 17 4.72 -5.72 -5.03
N ALA A 18 5.39 -6.82 -4.69
CA ALA A 18 6.81 -6.98 -4.98
C ALA A 18 7.11 -7.01 -6.48
N ALA A 19 6.19 -7.52 -7.31
CA ALA A 19 6.40 -7.56 -8.76
C ALA A 19 6.30 -6.17 -9.39
N ILE A 20 5.29 -5.36 -9.01
CA ILE A 20 5.25 -3.93 -9.42
C ILE A 20 6.48 -3.18 -8.91
N TRP A 21 6.88 -3.43 -7.66
CA TRP A 21 8.07 -2.79 -7.10
C TRP A 21 9.33 -3.07 -7.93
N HIS A 22 9.52 -4.31 -8.35
CA HIS A 22 10.65 -4.70 -9.20
C HIS A 22 10.62 -4.01 -10.58
N GLN A 23 9.44 -3.81 -11.15
CA GLN A 23 9.26 -3.08 -12.41
C GLN A 23 9.56 -1.58 -12.27
N LEU A 24 9.28 -1.01 -11.10
CA LEU A 24 9.48 0.42 -10.84
C LEU A 24 10.91 0.77 -10.44
N ALA A 25 11.68 -0.19 -9.91
CA ALA A 25 13.05 0.01 -9.44
C ALA A 25 14.02 0.70 -10.43
N PRO A 26 13.95 0.48 -11.75
CA PRO A 26 14.83 1.15 -12.71
C PRO A 26 14.56 2.65 -12.87
N TYR A 27 13.35 3.13 -12.57
CA TYR A 27 12.99 4.54 -12.79
C TYR A 27 13.72 5.46 -11.80
N GLU A 28 14.24 6.58 -12.31
CA GLU A 28 14.96 7.57 -11.49
C GLU A 28 14.08 8.18 -10.39
N GLY A 29 12.78 8.36 -10.65
CA GLY A 29 11.82 8.80 -9.64
C GLY A 29 11.74 7.82 -8.47
N THR A 30 11.62 6.52 -8.76
CA THR A 30 11.63 5.45 -7.75
C THR A 30 12.93 5.41 -6.95
N LYS A 31 14.09 5.53 -7.61
CA LYS A 31 15.39 5.57 -6.92
C LYS A 31 15.47 6.74 -5.95
N ARG A 32 15.04 7.93 -6.37
CA ARG A 32 14.97 9.13 -5.51
C ARG A 32 14.04 8.92 -4.32
N PHE A 33 12.83 8.41 -4.56
CA PHE A 33 11.89 8.09 -3.49
C PHE A 33 12.51 7.14 -2.45
N MET A 34 13.20 6.10 -2.90
CA MET A 34 13.84 5.15 -2.00
C MET A 34 14.99 5.74 -1.18
N HIS A 35 15.80 6.61 -1.77
CA HIS A 35 16.82 7.33 -1.01
C HIS A 35 16.19 8.21 0.08
N SER A 36 15.08 8.89 -0.21
CA SER A 36 14.33 9.66 0.79
C SER A 36 13.75 8.77 1.88
N LEU A 37 13.09 7.66 1.50
CA LEU A 37 12.52 6.70 2.45
C LEU A 37 13.60 6.15 3.38
N GLN A 38 14.74 5.73 2.83
CA GLN A 38 15.90 5.26 3.59
C GLN A 38 16.37 6.29 4.61
N GLY A 39 16.38 7.58 4.27
CA GLY A 39 16.72 8.65 5.21
C GLY A 39 15.76 8.75 6.40
N CYS A 40 14.45 8.62 6.15
CA CYS A 40 13.41 8.72 7.18
C CYS A 40 13.37 7.50 8.11
N ILE A 41 13.57 6.30 7.56
CA ILE A 41 13.42 5.03 8.29
C ILE A 41 14.71 4.61 8.99
N ARG A 42 15.90 5.05 8.53
CA ARG A 42 17.19 4.69 9.14
C ARG A 42 17.26 4.83 10.66
N PRO A 43 16.74 5.89 11.31
CA PRO A 43 16.75 5.98 12.78
C PRO A 43 15.72 5.07 13.45
N LEU A 44 14.62 4.75 12.78
CA LEU A 44 13.57 3.85 13.28
C LEU A 44 13.97 2.38 13.10
N VAL A 45 14.88 2.12 12.16
CA VAL A 45 15.11 0.78 11.66
C VAL A 45 16.59 0.42 11.77
N LYS A 46 17.02 0.12 13.00
CA LYS A 46 18.27 -0.61 13.26
C LYS A 46 18.17 -2.08 12.82
N GLU A 47 16.95 -2.59 12.71
CA GLU A 47 16.59 -3.92 12.23
C GLU A 47 15.35 -3.77 11.33
N PHE A 48 15.52 -3.71 10.00
CA PHE A 48 14.37 -3.94 9.13
C PHE A 48 14.04 -5.42 9.35
N PRO A 49 12.81 -5.80 9.77
CA PRO A 49 12.36 -7.15 9.48
C PRO A 49 12.60 -7.35 7.99
N SER A 50 13.32 -8.41 7.64
CA SER A 50 13.89 -8.51 6.31
C SER A 50 12.76 -8.36 5.28
N MET A 51 13.01 -7.56 4.24
CA MET A 51 12.20 -7.62 3.02
C MET A 51 12.46 -8.93 2.26
N GLU A 52 13.08 -9.94 2.90
CA GLU A 52 13.22 -11.25 2.32
C GLU A 52 11.83 -11.80 2.04
N ASN A 53 11.74 -12.43 0.88
CA ASN A 53 10.56 -13.14 0.49
C ASN A 53 10.51 -14.44 1.30
N ASP A 54 9.92 -14.37 2.48
CA ASP A 54 9.52 -15.49 3.34
C ASP A 54 8.31 -16.27 2.78
N GLY A 55 7.87 -15.94 1.56
CA GLY A 55 6.70 -16.53 0.90
C GLY A 55 5.37 -15.88 1.32
N ALA A 56 5.38 -14.96 2.29
CA ALA A 56 4.19 -14.21 2.67
C ALA A 56 3.99 -13.00 1.74
N GLY A 57 2.78 -12.84 1.21
CA GLY A 57 2.40 -11.67 0.44
C GLY A 57 2.31 -10.41 1.32
N PRO A 58 2.23 -9.22 0.70
CA PRO A 58 2.22 -7.96 1.42
C PRO A 58 1.03 -7.81 2.38
N PHE A 59 -0.13 -8.37 2.03
CA PHE A 59 -1.32 -8.35 2.89
C PHE A 59 -1.16 -9.26 4.11
N GLU A 60 -0.58 -10.45 3.96
CA GLU A 60 -0.30 -11.37 5.06
C GLU A 60 0.67 -10.75 6.07
N LYS A 61 1.74 -10.12 5.58
CA LYS A 61 2.71 -9.40 6.42
C LYS A 61 2.05 -8.26 7.18
N MET A 62 1.14 -7.54 6.53
CA MET A 62 0.38 -6.46 7.16
C MET A 62 -0.54 -6.97 8.27
N ILE A 63 -1.28 -8.08 8.05
CA ILE A 63 -2.09 -8.71 9.09
C ILE A 63 -1.21 -9.13 10.28
N ALA A 64 -0.06 -9.76 10.04
CA ALA A 64 0.86 -10.14 11.10
C ALA A 64 1.35 -8.93 11.91
N ASN A 65 1.68 -7.82 11.24
CA ASN A 65 2.07 -6.58 11.91
C ASN A 65 0.92 -5.93 12.69
N MET A 66 -0.30 -5.97 12.17
CA MET A 66 -1.50 -5.49 12.87
C MET A 66 -1.76 -6.32 14.13
N ASP A 67 -1.67 -7.65 14.03
CA ASP A 67 -1.84 -8.54 15.17
C ASP A 67 -0.78 -8.31 16.25
N ALA A 68 0.49 -8.10 15.84
CA ALA A 68 1.60 -7.81 16.75
C ALA A 68 1.49 -6.43 17.42
N SER A 69 0.97 -5.43 16.71
CA SER A 69 0.79 -4.06 17.24
C SER A 69 -0.54 -3.88 18.00
N GLY A 70 -1.48 -4.81 17.85
CA GLY A 70 -2.82 -4.72 18.42
C GLY A 70 -3.80 -3.87 17.62
N THR A 71 -3.45 -3.49 16.38
CA THR A 71 -4.31 -2.75 15.43
C THR A 71 -5.50 -3.60 14.98
N ASP A 72 -6.70 -3.06 15.14
CA ASP A 72 -7.93 -3.81 14.89
C ASP A 72 -8.32 -3.74 13.40
N MET A 73 -8.26 -2.55 12.79
CA MET A 73 -8.47 -2.34 11.35
C MET A 73 -7.46 -1.36 10.76
N ALA A 74 -7.30 -1.39 9.44
CA ALA A 74 -6.45 -0.46 8.69
C ALA A 74 -7.14 0.04 7.42
N CYS A 75 -7.00 1.33 7.14
CA CYS A 75 -7.33 1.94 5.86
C CYS A 75 -6.22 1.63 4.86
N VAL A 76 -6.54 0.86 3.82
CA VAL A 76 -5.61 0.51 2.76
C VAL A 76 -5.78 1.46 1.58
N ILE A 77 -4.70 2.15 1.22
CA ILE A 77 -4.68 3.15 0.16
C ILE A 77 -3.75 2.65 -0.95
N PRO A 78 -4.22 2.58 -2.21
CA PRO A 78 -3.34 2.33 -3.33
C PRO A 78 -2.39 3.51 -3.53
N GLU A 79 -1.10 3.23 -3.56
CA GLU A 79 -0.10 4.27 -3.69
C GLU A 79 0.01 4.70 -5.15
N GLY A 80 -0.30 5.97 -5.39
CA GLY A 80 -0.36 6.54 -6.72
C GLY A 80 1.02 6.94 -7.23
N PHE A 81 1.82 7.60 -6.38
CA PHE A 81 3.16 8.18 -6.63
C PHE A 81 3.64 8.19 -8.09
N LEU A 82 2.90 8.89 -8.95
CA LEU A 82 3.16 8.90 -10.40
C LEU A 82 4.50 9.54 -10.74
N PHE A 83 5.05 10.38 -9.86
CA PHE A 83 6.39 10.92 -10.01
C PHE A 83 7.48 9.83 -9.99
N CYS A 84 7.23 8.66 -9.39
CA CYS A 84 8.17 7.54 -9.37
C CYS A 84 8.40 6.97 -10.78
N SER A 85 7.33 6.82 -11.55
CA SER A 85 7.33 6.20 -12.88
C SER A 85 7.27 7.22 -14.03
N GLY A 86 7.22 8.53 -13.72
CA GLY A 86 7.01 9.57 -14.71
C GLY A 86 5.60 9.57 -15.31
N GLY A 87 4.60 9.04 -14.58
CA GLY A 87 3.20 9.00 -14.99
C GLY A 87 2.77 7.75 -15.75
N THR A 88 3.67 6.78 -15.96
CA THR A 88 3.35 5.57 -16.76
C THR A 88 2.47 4.58 -15.99
N THR A 89 2.75 4.34 -14.71
CA THR A 89 1.97 3.44 -13.85
C THR A 89 2.04 3.85 -12.37
N PRO A 90 0.96 3.68 -11.59
CA PRO A 90 1.01 3.83 -10.14
C PRO A 90 1.79 2.67 -9.47
N ILE A 91 2.11 2.83 -8.18
CA ILE A 91 2.80 1.81 -7.36
C ILE A 91 1.84 0.67 -6.98
N SER A 92 0.56 0.97 -6.79
CA SER A 92 -0.48 -0.05 -6.68
C SER A 92 -1.80 0.43 -7.29
N THR A 93 -2.68 -0.53 -7.62
CA THR A 93 -3.96 -0.25 -8.28
C THR A 93 -5.12 -0.48 -7.34
N ASN A 94 -6.24 0.22 -7.59
CA ASN A 94 -7.49 -0.03 -6.86
C ASN A 94 -7.92 -1.50 -6.95
N ALA A 95 -7.80 -2.10 -8.13
CA ALA A 95 -8.18 -3.50 -8.38
C ALA A 95 -7.34 -4.49 -7.55
N TRP A 96 -6.02 -4.32 -7.52
CA TRP A 96 -5.15 -5.19 -6.72
C TRP A 96 -5.41 -5.00 -5.22
N MET A 97 -5.64 -3.78 -4.75
CA MET A 97 -5.95 -3.50 -3.35
C MET A 97 -7.24 -4.18 -2.89
N LEU A 98 -8.27 -4.19 -3.76
CA LEU A 98 -9.52 -4.88 -3.49
C LEU A 98 -9.34 -6.39 -3.25
N THR A 99 -8.31 -7.02 -3.83
CA THR A 99 -8.03 -8.44 -3.56
C THR A 99 -7.66 -8.69 -2.10
N GLY A 100 -6.88 -7.78 -1.50
CA GLY A 100 -6.56 -7.82 -0.07
C GLY A 100 -7.78 -7.57 0.80
N VAL A 101 -8.60 -6.56 0.44
CA VAL A 101 -9.84 -6.22 1.17
C VAL A 101 -10.85 -7.36 1.13
N GLN A 102 -11.01 -8.03 -0.01
CA GLN A 102 -11.88 -9.19 -0.14
C GLN A 102 -11.37 -10.38 0.69
N LYS A 103 -10.06 -10.52 0.82
CA LYS A 103 -9.44 -11.58 1.62
C LYS A 103 -9.56 -11.34 3.12
N TYR A 104 -9.52 -10.09 3.56
CA TYR A 104 -9.58 -9.68 4.98
C TYR A 104 -10.61 -8.55 5.21
N PRO A 105 -11.91 -8.80 4.97
CA PRO A 105 -12.95 -7.76 4.95
C PRO A 105 -13.25 -7.16 6.33
N ASP A 106 -12.90 -7.87 7.40
CA ASP A 106 -13.02 -7.44 8.80
C ASP A 106 -11.79 -6.68 9.31
N ARG A 107 -10.71 -6.62 8.50
CA ARG A 107 -9.44 -5.98 8.86
C ARG A 107 -9.12 -4.77 8.01
N PHE A 108 -9.58 -4.71 6.77
CA PHE A 108 -9.22 -3.65 5.83
C PHE A 108 -10.40 -2.80 5.38
N ILE A 109 -10.18 -1.48 5.34
CA ILE A 109 -11.09 -0.50 4.75
C ILE A 109 -10.44 0.04 3.48
N MET A 110 -11.09 -0.12 2.33
CA MET A 110 -10.56 0.37 1.06
C MET A 110 -10.68 1.89 0.96
N CYS A 111 -9.56 2.56 0.71
CA CYS A 111 -9.49 3.98 0.41
C CYS A 111 -8.98 4.16 -1.04
N PRO A 112 -9.87 4.16 -2.05
CA PRO A 112 -9.45 4.15 -3.45
C PRO A 112 -8.73 5.44 -3.84
N ASN A 113 -7.69 5.28 -4.66
CA ASN A 113 -6.91 6.39 -5.19
C ASN A 113 -7.45 6.81 -6.57
N PHE A 114 -7.58 8.12 -6.78
CA PHE A 114 -8.03 8.75 -8.03
C PHE A 114 -6.97 9.68 -8.67
N GLY A 115 -5.74 9.68 -8.16
CA GLY A 115 -4.63 10.49 -8.69
C GLY A 115 -4.29 10.21 -10.17
N PRO A 116 -4.12 8.94 -10.60
CA PRO A 116 -3.88 8.59 -12.01
C PRO A 116 -5.00 9.04 -12.95
N ILE A 117 -6.20 9.12 -12.40
CA ILE A 117 -7.44 9.48 -13.07
C ILE A 117 -7.52 11.01 -13.30
N ILE A 118 -7.11 11.83 -12.33
CA ILE A 118 -7.14 13.30 -12.46
C ILE A 118 -6.19 13.80 -13.58
N GLN A 119 -5.08 13.10 -13.83
CA GLN A 119 -4.19 13.41 -14.97
C GLN A 119 -4.80 13.07 -16.34
N ARG A 120 -5.66 12.05 -16.43
CA ARG A 120 -6.20 11.54 -17.69
C ARG A 120 -7.59 12.10 -18.04
N GLY A 121 -8.31 12.63 -17.05
CA GLY A 121 -9.62 13.24 -17.21
C GLY A 121 -10.73 12.47 -16.49
N VAL A 122 -11.82 13.18 -16.19
CA VAL A 122 -12.97 12.66 -15.41
C VAL A 122 -13.71 11.52 -16.13
N ASP A 123 -13.67 11.47 -17.46
CA ASP A 123 -14.37 10.42 -18.21
C ASP A 123 -13.70 9.04 -18.02
N GLU A 124 -12.37 9.00 -18.03
CA GLU A 124 -11.61 7.78 -17.71
C GLU A 124 -11.79 7.38 -16.24
N ALA A 125 -11.96 8.36 -15.33
CA ALA A 125 -12.30 8.12 -13.92
C ALA A 125 -13.53 7.22 -13.74
N ILE A 126 -14.58 7.55 -14.50
CA ILE A 126 -15.90 6.96 -14.36
C ILE A 126 -15.89 5.58 -14.99
N ARG A 127 -15.24 5.42 -16.15
CA ARG A 127 -15.10 4.14 -16.84
C ARG A 127 -14.44 3.08 -15.95
N GLU A 128 -13.34 3.43 -15.27
CA GLU A 128 -12.61 2.50 -14.40
C GLU A 128 -13.35 2.16 -13.09
N ARG A 129 -14.30 3.01 -12.66
CA ARG A 129 -15.21 2.68 -11.55
C ARG A 129 -16.38 1.77 -11.97
N GLY A 130 -16.83 1.88 -13.22
CA GLY A 130 -18.05 1.23 -13.73
C GLY A 130 -17.86 -0.14 -14.37
N SER A 131 -16.62 -0.57 -14.60
CA SER A 131 -16.31 -1.92 -15.08
C SER A 131 -16.13 -2.89 -13.92
N TRP A 132 -17.25 -3.27 -13.31
CA TRP A 132 -17.43 -4.49 -12.50
C TRP A 132 -18.68 -5.22 -13.01
#